data_AF-H9FM41-F1
#
_entry.id   AF-H9FM41-F1
#
_cell.length_a   1.000
_cell.length_b   1.000
_cell.length_c   1.000
_cell.angle_alpha   90.00
_cell.angle_beta   90.00
_cell.angle_gamma   90.00
#
_symmetry.space_group_name_H-M   'P 1'
#
loop_
_entity.id
_entity.type
_entity.pdbx_description
1 polymer ?
#
loop_
_entity_poly.entity_id
_entity_poly.type
_entity_poly.pdbx_seq_one_letter_code
_entity_poly.pdbx_strand_id
1 'polypeptide(L)'
;SKVRCSTRDGSAQSGVDYYPKSRVLKFSPGVDHIFFKVEILSNEDREWHESFSLVLGPDDPVEAVLGDVTTATVTILDQEAAGSLILPAPPI
;
A
#
# COMPACT_ATOMS: atom_id res chain seq x y z
N SER A 1 21.72 0.13 10.65
CA SER A 1 21.19 -0.94 9.77
C SER A 1 20.54 -0.38 8.52
N LYS A 2 20.40 -1.19 7.46
CA LYS A 2 19.74 -0.80 6.20
C LYS A 2 18.78 -1.89 5.73
N VAL A 3 17.61 -1.50 5.24
CA VAL A 3 16.58 -2.40 4.71
C VAL A 3 15.98 -1.80 3.44
N ARG A 4 15.85 -2.55 2.34
CA ARG A 4 15.11 -2.07 1.17
C ARG A 4 13.61 -2.20 1.42
N CYS A 5 12.84 -1.17 1.08
CA CYS A 5 11.39 -1.22 1.01
C CYS A 5 10.96 -0.83 -0.41
N SER A 6 10.06 -1.60 -1.00
CA SER A 6 9.51 -1.35 -2.33
C SER A 6 8.01 -1.60 -2.40
N THR A 7 7.33 -0.91 -3.29
CA THR A 7 5.94 -1.18 -3.63
C THR A 7 5.86 -2.31 -4.66
N ARG A 8 4.82 -3.13 -4.57
CA ARG A 8 4.52 -4.22 -5.51
C ARG A 8 3.05 -4.17 -5.88
N ASP A 9 2.79 -4.24 -7.18
CA ASP A 9 1.44 -4.22 -7.75
C ASP A 9 0.59 -5.40 -7.24
N GLY A 10 -0.70 -5.13 -7.08
CA GLY A 10 -1.73 -6.11 -6.74
C GLY A 10 -2.89 -5.98 -7.73
N SER A 11 -4.08 -5.65 -7.23
CA SER A 11 -5.13 -5.11 -8.10
C SER A 11 -4.84 -3.68 -8.51
N ALA A 12 -4.32 -2.86 -7.59
CA ALA A 12 -3.84 -1.52 -7.88
C ALA A 12 -2.51 -1.61 -8.66
N GLN A 13 -2.41 -0.85 -9.75
CA GLN A 13 -1.32 -0.81 -10.70
C GLN A 13 -0.45 0.43 -10.54
N SER A 14 0.86 0.22 -10.61
CA SER A 14 1.84 1.30 -10.58
C SER A 14 1.72 2.23 -11.79
N GLY A 15 1.71 3.54 -11.51
CA GLY A 15 1.56 4.59 -12.52
C GLY A 15 0.10 4.85 -12.94
N VAL A 16 -0.85 4.04 -12.47
CA VAL A 16 -2.29 4.26 -12.66
C VAL A 16 -2.93 4.66 -11.34
N ASP A 17 -2.78 3.83 -10.30
CA ASP A 17 -3.47 4.00 -9.01
C ASP A 17 -2.54 4.53 -7.91
N TYR A 18 -1.22 4.36 -8.09
CA TYR A 18 -0.22 4.89 -7.18
C TYR A 18 1.15 5.07 -7.85
N TYR A 19 1.99 5.95 -7.30
CA TYR A 19 3.37 6.10 -7.77
C TYR A 19 4.26 4.99 -7.20
N PRO A 20 4.91 4.15 -8.04
CA PRO A 20 5.79 3.10 -7.57
C PRO A 20 7.00 3.69 -6.84
N LYS A 21 7.42 3.04 -5.76
CA LYS A 21 8.52 3.51 -4.93
C LYS A 21 9.41 2.37 -4.48
N SER A 22 10.72 2.57 -4.59
CA SER A 22 11.73 1.67 -4.03
C SER A 22 12.81 2.51 -3.34
N ARG A 23 13.07 2.23 -2.06
CA ARG A 23 14.03 2.99 -1.25
C ARG A 23 14.73 2.11 -0.23
N VAL A 24 16.02 2.35 -0.03
CA VAL A 24 16.75 1.80 1.12
C VAL A 24 16.50 2.68 2.35
N LEU A 25 15.88 2.10 3.35
CA LEU A 25 15.64 2.68 4.67
C LEU A 25 16.90 2.49 5.52
N LYS A 26 17.49 3.59 6.00
CA LYS A 26 18.68 3.58 6.85
C LYS A 26 18.32 3.98 8.27
N PHE A 27 18.45 3.03 9.20
CA PHE A 27 18.24 3.25 10.63
C PHE A 27 19.58 3.66 11.25
N SER A 28 19.68 4.94 11.62
CA SER A 28 20.80 5.50 12.39
C SER A 28 20.63 5.16 13.89
N PRO A 29 21.70 5.21 14.70
CA PRO A 29 21.59 5.01 16.14
C PRO A 29 20.53 5.94 16.76
N GLY A 30 19.61 5.38 17.54
CA GLY A 30 18.51 6.12 18.18
C GLY A 30 17.27 6.35 17.31
N VAL A 31 17.26 5.89 16.05
CA VAL A 31 16.07 5.94 15.18
C VAL A 31 15.39 4.57 15.18
N ASP A 32 14.14 4.52 15.62
CA ASP A 32 13.31 3.31 15.70
C ASP A 32 12.24 3.24 14.58
N HIS A 33 11.92 4.35 13.92
CA HIS A 33 10.95 4.41 12.83
C HIS A 33 11.38 5.33 11.67
N ILE A 34 10.95 5.01 10.45
CA ILE A 34 11.15 5.82 9.24
C ILE A 34 9.86 5.85 8.43
N PHE A 35 9.46 7.03 7.96
CA PHE A 35 8.30 7.16 7.09
C PHE A 35 8.64 6.79 5.64
N PHE A 36 7.88 5.84 5.09
CA PHE A 36 7.87 5.50 3.66
C PHE A 36 6.56 5.98 3.04
N LYS A 37 6.57 7.19 2.47
CA LYS A 37 5.38 7.81 1.86
C LYS A 37 5.19 7.31 0.43
N VAL A 38 4.03 6.75 0.12
CA VAL A 38 3.60 6.40 -1.25
C VAL A 38 2.48 7.36 -1.62
N GLU A 39 2.55 7.93 -2.82
CA GLU A 39 1.52 8.84 -3.32
C GLU A 39 0.49 8.03 -4.11
N ILE A 40 -0.78 8.27 -3.81
CA ILE A 40 -1.92 7.65 -4.49
C ILE A 40 -2.32 8.55 -5.65
N LEU A 41 -2.55 7.95 -6.81
CA LEU A 41 -3.08 8.62 -7.99
C LEU A 41 -4.60 8.47 -7.94
N SER A 42 -5.31 9.60 -7.82
CA SER A 42 -6.77 9.61 -7.90
C SER A 42 -7.17 10.00 -9.31
N ASN A 43 -8.04 9.20 -9.93
CA ASN A 43 -8.73 9.53 -11.17
C ASN A 43 -10.23 9.75 -10.88
N GLU A 44 -11.03 10.03 -11.91
CA GLU A 44 -12.50 10.15 -11.82
C GLU A 44 -13.22 8.85 -12.23
N ASP A 45 -12.46 7.77 -12.51
CA ASP A 45 -13.04 6.49 -12.89
C ASP A 45 -13.59 5.79 -11.65
N ARG A 46 -14.78 5.21 -11.79
CA ARG A 46 -15.39 4.42 -10.73
C ARG A 46 -14.75 3.03 -10.71
N GLU A 47 -13.89 2.81 -9.74
CA GLU A 47 -13.15 1.56 -9.59
C GLU A 47 -13.62 0.77 -8.36
N TRP A 48 -13.35 -0.54 -8.31
CA TRP A 48 -13.53 -1.29 -7.07
C TRP A 48 -12.43 -0.92 -6.07
N HIS A 49 -12.53 -1.35 -4.81
CA HIS A 49 -11.39 -1.22 -3.90
C HIS A 49 -10.20 -2.02 -4.44
N GLU A 50 -9.10 -1.33 -4.62
CA GLU A 50 -7.87 -1.93 -5.14
C GLU A 50 -6.80 -1.99 -4.08
N SER A 51 -5.77 -2.81 -4.30
CA SER A 51 -4.69 -2.96 -3.32
C SER A 51 -3.35 -3.19 -3.98
N PHE A 52 -2.31 -2.68 -3.33
CA PHE A 52 -0.91 -2.96 -3.61
C PHE A 52 -0.20 -3.34 -2.31
N SER A 53 1.04 -3.80 -2.39
CA SER A 53 1.81 -4.22 -1.22
C SER A 53 3.09 -3.41 -1.05
N LEU A 54 3.48 -3.13 0.19
CA LEU A 54 4.83 -2.71 0.55
C LEU A 54 5.61 -3.93 1.00
N VAL A 55 6.79 -4.15 0.43
CA VAL A 55 7.64 -5.31 0.68
C VAL A 55 8.99 -4.83 1.20
N LEU A 56 9.41 -5.34 2.36
CA LEU A 56 10.77 -5.23 2.87
C LEU A 56 11.64 -6.28 2.16
N GLY A 57 12.39 -5.85 1.15
CA GLY A 57 13.15 -6.70 0.23
C GLY A 57 13.18 -6.11 -1.18
N PRO A 58 13.63 -6.86 -2.20
CA PRO A 58 14.12 -8.25 -2.14
C PRO A 58 15.57 -8.41 -1.64
N ASP A 59 16.33 -7.32 -1.54
CA ASP A 59 17.71 -7.37 -1.04
C ASP A 59 17.77 -7.76 0.44
N ASP A 60 18.77 -8.55 0.81
CA ASP A 60 19.04 -8.88 2.21
C ASP A 60 19.29 -7.61 3.04
N PRO A 61 18.67 -7.51 4.24
CA PRO A 61 18.93 -6.42 5.15
C PRO A 61 20.41 -6.42 5.58
N VAL A 62 21.00 -5.23 5.70
CA VAL A 62 22.38 -5.07 6.16
C VAL A 62 22.38 -4.67 7.63
N GLU A 63 23.02 -5.49 8.47
CA GLU A 63 23.07 -5.32 9.93
C GLU A 63 21.67 -5.23 10.58
N ALA A 64 20.69 -5.89 9.97
CA ALA A 64 19.32 -6.00 10.46
C ALA A 64 18.78 -7.40 10.18
N VAL A 65 17.78 -7.79 10.94
CA VAL A 65 16.99 -9.00 10.72
C VAL A 65 15.55 -8.55 10.52
N LEU A 66 14.87 -9.08 9.51
CA LEU A 66 13.45 -8.80 9.30
C LEU A 66 12.63 -9.58 10.34
N GLY A 67 11.61 -8.94 10.90
CA GLY A 67 10.64 -9.62 11.77
C GLY A 67 9.61 -10.44 10.96
N ASP A 68 8.57 -10.92 11.63
CA ASP A 68 7.53 -11.75 11.03
C ASP A 68 6.75 -11.04 9.91
N VAL A 69 6.59 -9.72 10.01
CA VAL A 69 5.88 -8.90 9.02
C VAL A 69 6.89 -8.25 8.08
N THR A 70 7.03 -8.82 6.88
CA THR A 70 7.89 -8.30 5.81
C THR A 70 7.10 -7.68 4.66
N THR A 71 5.79 -7.91 4.64
CA THR A 71 4.87 -7.38 3.62
C THR A 71 3.67 -6.76 4.30
N ALA A 72 3.26 -5.58 3.83
CA ALA A 72 2.05 -4.90 4.28
C ALA A 72 1.17 -4.57 3.06
N THR A 73 -0.09 -4.97 3.11
CA THR A 73 -1.08 -4.65 2.07
C THR A 73 -1.68 -3.27 2.33
N VAL A 74 -1.77 -2.45 1.29
CA VAL A 74 -2.45 -1.15 1.29
C VAL A 74 -3.63 -1.24 0.35
N THR A 75 -4.81 -0.89 0.86
CA THR A 75 -6.04 -0.82 0.07
C THR A 75 -6.37 0.63 -0.24
N ILE A 76 -6.54 0.94 -1.52
CA ILE A 76 -7.07 2.21 -2.03
C ILE A 76 -8.60 2.06 -2.05
N LEU A 77 -9.27 2.93 -1.29
CA LEU A 77 -10.73 2.91 -1.17
C LEU A 77 -11.33 3.88 -2.17
N ASP A 78 -12.17 3.37 -3.07
CA ASP A 78 -13.04 4.17 -3.92
C ASP A 78 -14.36 4.48 -3.17
N GLN A 79 -14.69 5.76 -3.04
CA GLN A 79 -15.86 6.20 -2.27
C GLN A 79 -17.18 5.95 -3.02
N GLU A 80 -17.12 5.86 -4.34
CA GLU A 80 -18.29 5.68 -5.21
C GLU A 80 -18.65 4.18 -5.36
N ALA A 81 -17.70 3.26 -5.15
CA ALA A 81 -17.87 1.81 -5.22
C ALA A 81 -18.95 1.26 -4.27
N ALA A 82 -19.24 1.97 -3.18
CA ALA A 82 -20.34 1.67 -2.26
C ALA A 82 -21.70 2.03 -2.87
N GLY A 83 -22.14 1.26 -3.86
CA GLY A 83 -23.54 1.27 -4.30
C GLY A 83 -24.45 0.73 -3.20
N SER A 84 -25.03 1.62 -2.39
CA SER A 84 -26.09 1.25 -1.45
C SER A 84 -27.38 1.01 -2.23
N LEU A 85 -27.68 -0.25 -2.56
CA LEU A 85 -28.99 -0.63 -3.08
C LEU A 85 -29.94 -0.90 -1.89
N ILE A 86 -30.48 0.16 -1.30
CA ILE A 86 -31.60 0.00 -0.35
C ILE A 86 -32.87 -0.20 -1.19
N LEU A 87 -33.32 -1.45 -1.33
CA LEU A 87 -34.66 -1.74 -1.83
C LEU A 87 -35.65 -1.43 -0.71
N PRO A 88 -36.59 -0.48 -0.88
CA PRO A 88 -37.67 -0.32 0.09
C PRO A 88 -38.47 -1.61 0.13
N ALA A 89 -38.75 -2.12 1.33
CA ALA A 89 -39.65 -3.27 1.48
C ALA A 89 -41.01 -2.90 0.86
N PRO A 90 -41.67 -3.84 0.14
CA PRO A 90 -42.98 -3.57 -0.44
C PRO A 90 -43.96 -3.21 0.68
N PRO A 91 -44.85 -2.23 0.47
CA PRO A 91 -45.85 -1.85 1.48
C PRO A 91 -46.76 -3.05 1.77
N ILE A 92 -46.95 -3.33 3.07
CA ILE A 92 -47.98 -4.25 3.60
C ILE A 92 -49.37 -3.63 3.50
#